data_AF-A0A509EFF2-F1
#
_entry.id   AF-A0A509EFF2-F1
#
_cell.length_a   1.000
_cell.length_b   1.000
_cell.length_c   1.000
_cell.angle_alpha   90.00
_cell.angle_beta   90.00
_cell.angle_gamma   90.00
#
_symmetry.space_group_name_H-M   'P 1'
#
loop_
_entity.id
_entity.type
_entity.pdbx_description
1 polymer ?
#
loop_
_entity_poly.entity_id
_entity_poly.type
_entity_poly.pdbx_seq_one_letter_code
_entity_poly.pdbx_strand_id
1 'polypeptide(L)'
;MNELTVPPRDTLPALQESLDGLGTGQALRLTNADCDRLFGVDDALLGRVRNFALGHGCIVVWDDEGLTFCRQPQATGSKPLR
;
A
#
# COMPACT_ATOMS: atom_id res chain seq x y z
N MET A 1 -17.19 24.08 0.05
CA MET A 1 -16.94 22.64 -0.02
C MET A 1 -15.53 22.49 -0.56
N ASN A 2 -14.55 22.14 0.28
CA ASN A 2 -13.20 21.91 -0.19
C ASN A 2 -13.16 20.52 -0.79
N GLU A 3 -13.33 20.48 -2.10
CA GLU A 3 -12.90 19.37 -2.95
C GLU A 3 -11.39 19.28 -2.82
N LEU A 4 -10.94 18.51 -1.81
CA LEU A 4 -9.61 17.95 -1.78
C LEU A 4 -9.51 17.07 -3.03
N THR A 5 -9.07 17.66 -4.14
CA THR A 5 -8.59 16.92 -5.30
C THR A 5 -7.39 16.13 -4.79
N VAL A 6 -7.67 14.93 -4.27
CA VAL A 6 -6.63 13.93 -4.00
C VAL A 6 -5.91 13.80 -5.34
N PRO A 7 -4.61 14.13 -5.42
CA PRO A 7 -3.89 13.99 -6.67
C PRO A 7 -4.11 12.57 -7.15
N PRO A 8 -4.27 12.35 -8.46
CA PRO A 8 -4.41 11.01 -8.98
C PRO A 8 -3.30 10.17 -8.38
N ARG A 9 -3.62 9.02 -7.77
CA ARG A 9 -2.61 8.08 -7.22
C ARG A 9 -1.90 7.37 -8.37
N ASP A 10 -1.58 8.16 -9.39
CA ASP A 10 -1.21 7.73 -10.73
C ASP A 10 0.26 7.42 -10.84
N THR A 11 1.01 7.64 -9.76
CA THR A 11 2.44 7.43 -9.74
C THR A 11 2.82 6.73 -8.44
N LEU A 12 3.89 5.95 -8.49
CA LEU A 12 4.45 5.28 -7.32
C LEU A 12 4.80 6.26 -6.18
N PRO A 13 5.37 7.47 -6.44
CA PRO A 13 5.60 8.46 -5.39
C PRO A 13 4.32 8.92 -4.67
N ALA A 14 3.23 9.18 -5.41
CA ALA A 14 1.96 9.59 -4.81
C ALA A 14 1.32 8.46 -3.97
N LEU A 15 1.49 7.22 -4.41
CA LEU A 15 1.09 6.05 -3.63
C LEU A 15 1.93 5.94 -2.35
N GLN A 16 3.25 6.12 -2.45
CA GLN A 16 4.16 6.12 -1.30
C GLN A 16 3.74 7.15 -0.25
N GLU A 17 3.51 8.41 -0.64
CA GLU A 17 3.06 9.46 0.29
C GLU A 17 1.74 9.07 0.99
N SER A 18 0.82 8.47 0.24
CA SER A 18 -0.45 7.99 0.80
C SER A 18 -0.24 6.85 1.80
N LEU A 19 0.65 5.90 1.51
CA LEU A 19 0.95 4.79 2.42
C LEU A 19 1.70 5.27 3.65
N ASP A 20 2.67 6.16 3.51
CA ASP A 20 3.42 6.73 4.63
C ASP A 20 2.49 7.48 5.60
N GLY A 21 1.46 8.16 5.08
CA GLY A 21 0.43 8.83 5.87
C GLY A 21 -0.60 7.92 6.56
N LEU A 22 -0.62 6.61 6.31
CA LEU A 22 -1.58 5.71 6.96
C LEU A 22 -1.30 5.60 8.46
N GLY A 23 -2.35 5.74 9.26
CA GLY A 23 -2.36 5.36 10.67
C GLY A 23 -2.50 3.84 10.85
N THR A 24 -2.20 3.37 12.06
CA THR A 24 -2.43 1.97 12.45
C THR A 24 -3.87 1.54 12.20
N GLY A 25 -4.06 0.41 11.52
CA GLY A 25 -5.39 -0.13 11.21
C GLY A 25 -6.10 0.57 10.05
N GLN A 26 -5.49 1.59 9.45
CA GLN A 26 -5.98 2.17 8.19
C GLN A 26 -5.50 1.36 7.00
N ALA A 27 -6.26 1.44 5.92
CA ALA A 27 -5.99 0.75 4.68
C ALA A 27 -6.22 1.64 3.47
N LEU A 28 -5.52 1.34 2.38
CA LEU A 28 -5.65 2.00 1.10
C LEU A 28 -5.86 0.94 0.02
N ARG A 29 -6.94 1.09 -0.75
CA ARG A 29 -7.27 0.19 -1.84
C ARG A 29 -6.91 0.80 -3.19
N LEU A 30 -6.39 -0.05 -4.07
CA LEU A 30 -6.20 0.18 -5.49
C LEU A 30 -7.10 -0.76 -6.27
N THR A 31 -7.60 -0.29 -7.42
CA THR A 31 -8.23 -1.18 -8.39
C THR A 31 -7.18 -2.08 -9.05
N ASN A 32 -7.60 -3.18 -9.68
CA ASN A 32 -6.68 -4.00 -10.48
C ASN A 32 -6.00 -3.18 -11.60
N ALA A 33 -6.74 -2.28 -12.25
CA ALA A 33 -6.20 -1.41 -13.29
C ALA A 33 -5.11 -0.45 -12.77
N ASP A 34 -5.29 0.10 -11.56
CA ASP A 34 -4.26 0.92 -10.93
C ASP A 34 -3.04 0.09 -10.54
N CYS A 35 -3.25 -1.13 -10.05
CA CYS A 35 -2.17 -2.05 -9.73
C CYS A 35 -1.34 -2.37 -10.96
N ASP A 36 -1.99 -2.74 -12.06
CA ASP A 36 -1.36 -3.04 -13.35
C ASP A 36 -0.59 -1.84 -13.91
N ARG A 37 -1.15 -0.64 -13.78
CA ARG A 37 -0.52 0.60 -14.27
C ARG A 37 0.69 1.01 -13.43
N LEU A 38 0.63 0.83 -12.11
CA LEU A 38 1.69 1.24 -11.18
C LEU A 38 2.80 0.20 -11.07
N PHE A 39 2.45 -1.08 -11.14
CA PHE A 39 3.37 -2.18 -10.86
C PHE A 39 3.61 -3.07 -12.07
N GLY A 40 2.91 -2.92 -13.20
CA GLY A 40 3.06 -3.75 -14.40
C GLY A 40 2.40 -5.13 -14.28
N VAL A 41 2.12 -5.80 -15.40
CA VAL A 41 1.33 -7.04 -15.47
C VAL A 41 2.16 -8.33 -15.61
N ASP A 42 3.45 -8.28 -15.29
CA ASP A 42 4.36 -9.42 -15.44
C ASP A 42 4.41 -10.34 -14.21
N ASP A 43 5.11 -11.47 -14.33
CA ASP A 43 5.24 -12.47 -13.26
C ASP A 43 5.90 -11.93 -11.97
N ALA A 44 6.58 -10.79 -12.04
CA ALA A 44 7.20 -10.12 -10.90
C ALA A 44 6.27 -9.09 -10.22
N LEU A 45 5.05 -8.86 -10.74
CA LEU A 45 4.04 -7.98 -10.15
C LEU A 45 3.83 -8.26 -8.66
N LEU A 46 3.52 -9.51 -8.31
CA LEU A 46 3.26 -9.90 -6.92
C LEU A 46 4.48 -9.63 -6.02
N GLY A 47 5.69 -9.86 -6.53
CA GLY A 47 6.93 -9.59 -5.82
C GLY A 47 7.15 -8.09 -5.58
N ARG A 48 6.95 -7.26 -6.61
CA ARG A 48 7.06 -5.79 -6.51
C ARG A 48 6.07 -5.22 -5.52
N VAL A 49 4.79 -5.63 -5.61
CA VAL A 49 3.74 -5.15 -4.72
C VAL A 49 4.00 -5.52 -3.26
N ARG A 50 4.42 -6.77 -3.00
CA ARG A 50 4.79 -7.20 -1.64
C ARG A 50 5.97 -6.42 -1.10
N ASN A 51 7.04 -6.27 -1.87
CA ASN A 51 8.23 -5.52 -1.45
C ASN A 51 7.89 -4.05 -1.17
N PHE A 52 7.06 -3.45 -2.02
CA PHE A 52 6.58 -2.09 -1.84
C PHE A 52 5.79 -1.94 -0.53
N ALA A 53 4.83 -2.82 -0.28
CA ALA A 53 4.06 -2.80 0.96
C ALA A 53 4.93 -2.97 2.22
N LEU A 54 5.88 -3.91 2.18
CA LEU A 54 6.81 -4.14 3.28
C LEU A 54 7.69 -2.92 3.58
N GLY A 55 8.14 -2.21 2.54
CA GLY A 55 8.88 -0.94 2.68
C GLY A 55 8.10 0.14 3.44
N HIS A 56 6.77 0.05 3.43
CA HIS A 56 5.87 0.95 4.14
C HIS A 56 5.21 0.28 5.37
N GLY A 57 5.71 -0.84 5.90
CA GLY A 57 5.09 -1.47 7.08
C GLY A 57 3.62 -1.87 6.88
N CYS A 58 3.25 -2.14 5.63
CA CYS A 58 1.93 -2.59 5.24
C CYS A 58 1.98 -4.08 4.85
N ILE A 59 0.84 -4.74 5.01
CA ILE A 59 0.55 -6.00 4.32
C ILE A 59 -0.35 -5.74 3.13
N VAL A 60 -0.45 -6.73 2.25
CA VAL A 60 -1.26 -6.69 1.04
C VAL A 60 -2.31 -7.78 1.11
N VAL A 61 -3.56 -7.41 0.85
CA VAL A 61 -4.67 -8.33 0.62
C VAL A 61 -5.15 -8.10 -0.81
N TRP A 62 -5.25 -9.17 -1.60
CA TRP A 62 -5.70 -9.11 -2.99
C TRP A 62 -6.98 -9.94 -3.13
N ASP A 63 -8.00 -9.34 -3.72
CA ASP A 63 -9.28 -9.96 -4.04
C ASP A 63 -9.70 -9.63 -5.49
N ASP A 64 -10.90 -10.06 -5.88
CA ASP A 64 -11.41 -9.90 -7.24
C ASP A 64 -11.58 -8.43 -7.66
N GLU A 65 -11.78 -7.49 -6.72
CA GLU A 65 -12.01 -6.08 -7.04
C GLU A 65 -10.74 -5.23 -6.92
N GLY A 66 -9.67 -5.74 -6.29
CA GLY A 66 -8.38 -5.08 -6.30
C GLY A 66 -7.44 -5.44 -5.17
N LEU A 67 -6.52 -4.52 -4.94
CA LEU A 67 -5.41 -4.68 -4.02
C LEU A 67 -5.53 -3.70 -2.86
N THR A 68 -5.50 -4.21 -1.63
CA THR A 68 -5.58 -3.39 -0.41
C THR A 68 -4.26 -3.46 0.35
N PHE A 69 -3.64 -2.30 0.56
CA PHE A 69 -2.55 -2.12 1.51
C PHE A 69 -3.13 -1.82 2.89
N CYS A 70 -2.81 -2.66 3.88
CA CYS A 70 -3.25 -2.46 5.26
C CYS A 70 -2.04 -2.14 6.13
N ARG A 71 -2.04 -1.01 6.83
CA ARG A 71 -0.98 -0.71 7.80
C ARG A 71 -1.13 -1.64 9.00
N GLN A 72 -0.09 -2.42 9.24
CA GLN A 72 -0.05 -3.25 10.42
C GLN A 72 0.05 -2.37 11.66
N PRO A 73 -0.59 -2.76 12.78
CA PRO A 73 -0.18 -2.23 14.06
C PRO A 73 1.30 -2.52 14.22
N GLN A 74 2.08 -1.47 14.50
CA GLN A 74 3.46 -1.65 14.94
C GLN A 74 3.39 -2.66 16.08
N ALA A 75 4.03 -3.82 15.93
CA ALA A 75 4.16 -4.76 17.03
C ALA A 75 4.89 -3.99 18.12
N THR A 76 4.16 -3.50 19.13
CA THR A 76 4.72 -2.77 20.25
C THR A 76 5.75 -3.68 20.90
N GLY A 77 7.02 -3.37 20.64
CA GLY A 77 8.21 -3.92 21.26
C GLY A 77 8.14 -5.38 21.70
N SER A 78 8.50 -6.31 20.80
CA SER A 78 9.40 -7.37 21.26
C SER A 78 10.79 -6.74 21.38
N LYS A 79 11.03 -6.01 22.47
CA LYS A 79 12.38 -5.70 22.90
C LYS A 79 13.06 -7.05 23.10
N PRO A 80 14.16 -7.39 22.39
CA PRO A 80 14.86 -8.61 22.70
C PRO A 80 15.31 -8.49 24.16
N LEU A 81 14.81 -9.39 25.00
CA LEU A 81 15.42 -9.67 26.30
C LEU A 81 16.75 -10.35 26.03
N ARG A 82 17.79 -9.57 25.75
CA ARG A 82 19.19 -9.88 26.09
C ARG A 82 20.12 -8.71 25.74
#